data_AF-A0A9E7GWW2-F1
#
_entry.id   AF-A0A9E7GWW2-F1
#
_cell.length_a   1.000
_cell.length_b   1.000
_cell.length_c   1.000
_cell.angle_alpha   90.00
_cell.angle_beta   90.00
_cell.angle_gamma   90.00
#
_symmetry.space_group_name_H-M   'P 1'
#
loop_
_entity.id
_entity.type
_entity.pdbx_description
1 polymer ?
#
loop_
_entity_poly.entity_id
_entity_poly.type
_entity_poly.pdbx_seq_one_letter_code
_entity_poly.pdbx_strand_id
1 'polypeptide(L)'
;MTIGTGRSSVVVPRNFRLLEELERGEKGIGDGTVSYGMDDGDDIYMRSWTGTIVGPHNSVHEGRIYQLKLFCDKDYPDKPPSVRFHSRINLTCVSHETGVVEAKRFDKLTNWQREYTIEDILSQLKKEMAAPHNRKLVQPPEGTFFERQKGNPKCEFEISVVAVISESSVHSESSEDKRMAIDRTGLDVSCVLHAKKLTISKWEIKRSQSWKLSLSHRVDSSKLAVETCSQLGRGRSANQPGDLSPASQQSQGNAGKWEPIEVQVRSVWADNLEAEFDLIREAVERHPFAAMDTEFPGVVHRSRKHPAILCPAERYALLKANVDALHLIQVGLTLSDAAGNLPASAPAAPSHGIDFEKNRARGIDSRRFAELLMSSGLVCNDSAVSWVTFHSAYDFGYLIKILTCRRLPSDLGDFMGLVRVFFGDRVFDMKHMMRHCHSLYGGLDRVATTLQVDRAVGRCHQAGSDSLLTWQAFRRMKELFFMGNDDGKHAGVLYGLEAC
;
A
#
# COMPACT_ATOMS: atom_id res chain seq x y z
N MET A 1 -19.75 37.57 -45.48
CA MET A 1 -19.98 36.52 -44.45
C MET A 1 -18.84 36.61 -43.46
N THR A 2 -19.12 37.02 -42.23
CA THR A 2 -18.09 37.20 -41.20
C THR A 2 -17.82 35.85 -40.54
N ILE A 3 -16.60 35.33 -40.66
CA ILE A 3 -16.22 34.07 -40.01
C ILE A 3 -16.10 34.34 -38.51
N GLY A 4 -17.12 33.92 -37.75
CA GLY A 4 -17.12 34.03 -36.29
C GLY A 4 -16.04 33.15 -35.69
N THR A 5 -15.03 33.76 -35.09
CA THR A 5 -13.99 33.06 -34.32
C THR A 5 -14.56 32.61 -32.97
N GLY A 6 -15.37 31.55 -33.03
CA GLY A 6 -15.84 30.81 -31.86
C GLY A 6 -14.65 30.16 -31.15
N ARG A 7 -13.98 30.93 -30.30
CA ARG A 7 -12.87 30.47 -29.46
C ARG A 7 -13.45 29.52 -28.41
N SER A 8 -13.48 28.23 -28.72
CA SER A 8 -13.90 27.19 -27.79
C SER A 8 -13.02 27.27 -26.54
N SER A 9 -13.56 27.77 -25.43
CA SER A 9 -12.86 27.83 -24.16
C SER A 9 -12.64 26.40 -23.69
N VAL A 10 -11.39 25.95 -23.73
CA VAL A 10 -11.02 24.63 -23.24
C VAL A 10 -11.20 24.63 -21.72
N VAL A 11 -12.27 23.98 -21.27
CA VAL A 11 -12.58 23.81 -19.85
C VAL A 11 -11.55 22.85 -19.25
N VAL A 12 -10.62 23.40 -18.45
CA VAL A 12 -9.65 22.59 -17.70
C VAL A 12 -10.42 21.69 -16.71
N PRO A 13 -10.27 20.36 -16.75
CA PRO A 13 -10.96 19.47 -15.83
C PRO A 13 -10.45 19.61 -14.39
N ARG A 14 -11.34 19.36 -13.41
CA ARG A 14 -11.10 19.44 -11.96
C ARG A 14 -9.73 18.91 -11.51
N ASN A 15 -9.36 17.70 -11.93
CA ASN A 15 -8.12 17.06 -11.45
C ASN A 15 -6.87 17.79 -11.97
N PHE A 16 -6.87 18.30 -13.21
CA PHE A 16 -5.77 19.12 -13.71
C PHE A 16 -5.66 20.46 -12.97
N ARG A 17 -6.79 21.06 -12.60
CA ARG A 17 -6.80 22.25 -11.75
C ARG A 17 -6.21 21.97 -10.37
N LEU A 18 -6.59 20.86 -9.73
CA LEU A 18 -6.07 20.52 -8.40
C LEU A 18 -4.59 20.12 -8.43
N LEU A 19 -4.10 19.51 -9.52
CA LEU A 19 -2.67 19.28 -9.76
C LEU A 19 -1.89 20.59 -9.94
N GLU A 20 -2.45 21.58 -10.66
CA GLU A 20 -1.88 22.93 -10.77
C GLU A 20 -1.77 23.62 -9.39
N GLU A 21 -2.80 23.48 -8.55
CA GLU A 21 -2.80 24.04 -7.19
C GLU A 21 -1.77 23.32 -6.29
N LEU A 22 -1.63 21.99 -6.40
CA LEU A 22 -0.61 21.23 -5.66
C LEU A 22 0.80 21.67 -6.05
N GLU A 23 1.09 21.74 -7.35
CA GLU A 23 2.40 22.14 -7.87
C GLU A 23 2.76 23.58 -7.44
N ARG A 24 1.77 24.49 -7.36
CA ARG A 24 1.96 25.84 -6.81
C ARG A 24 2.18 25.84 -5.30
N GLY A 25 1.47 24.98 -4.55
CA GLY A 25 1.68 24.76 -3.12
C GLY A 25 3.10 24.30 -2.78
N GLU A 26 3.60 23.31 -3.52
CA GLU A 26 4.92 22.71 -3.31
C GLU A 26 6.09 23.64 -3.68
N LYS A 27 5.94 24.46 -4.71
CA LYS A 27 6.98 25.44 -5.13
C LYS A 27 7.14 26.63 -4.19
N GLY A 28 6.22 26.80 -3.23
CA GLY A 28 6.16 27.97 -2.36
C GLY A 28 5.48 29.16 -3.03
N ILE A 29 4.80 29.98 -2.21
CA ILE A 29 3.82 30.95 -2.68
C ILE A 29 4.16 32.35 -2.17
N GLY A 30 4.15 33.32 -3.09
CA GLY A 30 4.15 34.76 -2.77
C GLY A 30 5.28 35.20 -1.83
N ASP A 31 4.92 35.86 -0.73
CA ASP A 31 5.81 36.36 0.32
C ASP A 31 6.15 35.30 1.40
N GLY A 32 5.72 34.04 1.21
CA GLY A 32 5.92 32.94 2.17
C GLY A 32 5.00 33.00 3.41
N THR A 33 4.08 33.95 3.50
CA THR A 33 3.18 34.10 4.66
C THR A 33 1.88 33.28 4.55
N VAL A 34 1.61 32.74 3.37
CA VAL A 34 0.51 31.83 3.08
C VAL A 34 1.10 30.61 2.39
N SER A 35 0.68 29.42 2.83
CA SER A 35 1.02 28.17 2.15
C SER A 35 -0.15 27.20 2.21
N TYR A 36 -0.19 26.25 1.29
CA TYR A 36 -1.13 25.15 1.32
C TYR A 36 -0.54 23.90 0.66
N GLY A 37 -1.09 22.76 1.01
CA GLY A 37 -0.78 21.47 0.43
C GLY A 37 -1.86 20.45 0.79
N MET A 38 -1.82 19.29 0.18
CA MET A 38 -2.76 18.21 0.50
C MET A 38 -2.57 17.71 1.93
N ASP A 39 -3.68 17.37 2.58
CA ASP A 39 -3.69 16.74 3.91
C ASP A 39 -3.07 15.35 3.90
N ASP A 40 -3.31 14.68 2.79
CA ASP A 40 -3.07 13.29 2.49
C ASP A 40 -2.56 13.27 1.05
N GLY A 41 -1.30 12.89 0.86
CA GLY A 41 -0.68 12.83 -0.47
C GLY A 41 -1.30 11.74 -1.35
N ASP A 42 -2.03 10.82 -0.73
CA ASP A 42 -2.58 9.61 -1.34
C ASP A 42 -4.08 9.79 -1.67
N ASP A 43 -4.68 10.95 -1.35
CA ASP A 43 -6.02 11.36 -1.80
C ASP A 43 -6.02 11.66 -3.31
N ILE A 44 -6.23 10.62 -4.12
CA ILE A 44 -6.34 10.70 -5.60
C ILE A 44 -7.44 11.65 -6.10
N TYR A 45 -8.39 12.03 -5.25
CA TYR A 45 -9.41 13.02 -5.58
C TYR A 45 -9.02 14.43 -5.17
N MET A 46 -7.89 14.62 -4.48
CA MET A 46 -7.33 15.90 -4.05
C MET A 46 -8.38 16.78 -3.38
N ARG A 47 -9.16 16.19 -2.46
CA ARG A 47 -10.28 16.84 -1.79
C ARG A 47 -9.83 17.57 -0.54
N SER A 48 -8.98 16.97 0.29
CA SER A 48 -8.62 17.54 1.59
C SER A 48 -7.26 18.26 1.57
N TRP A 49 -7.26 19.53 1.99
CA TRP A 49 -6.08 20.41 1.97
C TRP A 49 -5.86 21.09 3.31
N THR A 50 -4.60 21.23 3.72
CA THR A 50 -4.21 22.10 4.82
C THR A 50 -3.76 23.43 4.25
N GLY A 51 -4.43 24.51 4.66
CA GLY A 51 -3.94 25.87 4.50
C GLY A 51 -3.22 26.34 5.77
N THR A 52 -2.18 27.13 5.61
CA THR A 52 -1.48 27.81 6.70
C THR A 52 -1.42 29.31 6.41
N ILE A 53 -1.77 30.13 7.40
CA ILE A 53 -1.64 31.59 7.35
C ILE A 53 -0.76 32.04 8.51
N VAL A 54 0.34 32.72 8.20
CA VAL A 54 1.12 33.50 9.17
C VAL A 54 0.39 34.82 9.39
N GLY A 55 0.06 35.12 10.63
CA GLY A 55 -0.77 36.27 10.98
C GLY A 55 -0.13 37.61 10.59
N PRO A 56 -0.91 38.56 10.03
CA PRO A 56 -0.35 39.81 9.48
C PRO A 56 0.28 40.70 10.56
N HIS A 57 1.40 41.33 10.21
CA HIS A 57 2.07 42.35 11.02
C HIS A 57 1.14 43.52 11.37
N ASN A 58 1.43 44.21 12.48
CA ASN A 58 0.64 45.31 13.02
C ASN A 58 -0.82 44.92 13.33
N SER A 59 -1.02 43.67 13.78
CA SER A 59 -2.32 43.14 14.20
C SER A 59 -2.19 42.24 15.42
N VAL A 60 -3.31 41.95 16.10
CA VAL A 60 -3.41 40.94 17.17
C VAL A 60 -3.04 39.50 16.74
N HIS A 61 -2.84 39.28 15.45
CA HIS A 61 -2.45 37.98 14.89
C HIS A 61 -0.95 37.87 14.64
N GLU A 62 -0.18 38.95 14.77
CA GLU A 62 1.26 38.97 14.49
C GLU A 62 2.03 37.90 15.29
N GLY A 63 2.97 37.22 14.63
CA GLY A 63 3.75 36.11 15.19
C GLY A 63 3.02 34.77 15.29
N ARG A 64 1.68 34.73 15.14
CA ARG A 64 0.87 33.50 15.26
C ARG A 64 0.72 32.78 13.93
N ILE A 65 0.63 31.45 13.99
CA ILE A 65 0.38 30.57 12.83
C ILE A 65 -1.01 29.94 12.94
N TYR A 66 -1.83 30.10 11.91
CA TYR A 66 -3.19 29.56 11.84
C TYR A 66 -3.25 28.43 10.81
N GLN A 67 -3.72 27.26 11.23
CA GLN A 67 -4.01 26.15 10.34
C GLN A 67 -5.49 26.11 9.97
N LEU A 68 -5.76 25.81 8.71
CA LEU A 68 -7.08 25.68 8.12
C LEU A 68 -7.18 24.34 7.38
N LYS A 69 -8.41 23.82 7.29
CA LYS A 69 -8.80 22.73 6.41
C LYS A 69 -9.67 23.29 5.30
N LEU A 70 -9.34 22.93 4.06
CA LEU A 70 -10.18 23.19 2.90
C LEU A 70 -10.60 21.85 2.30
N PHE A 71 -11.85 21.76 1.86
CA PHE A 71 -12.39 20.58 1.20
C PHE A 71 -12.95 20.94 -0.17
N CYS A 72 -12.19 20.60 -1.22
CA CYS A 72 -12.57 20.72 -2.62
C CYS A 72 -13.42 19.50 -3.02
N ASP A 73 -14.75 19.64 -2.98
CA ASP A 73 -15.63 18.55 -3.38
C ASP A 73 -15.56 18.23 -4.88
N LYS A 74 -16.44 17.34 -5.37
CA LYS A 74 -16.48 16.92 -6.77
C LYS A 74 -16.87 18.03 -7.76
N ASP A 75 -17.47 19.12 -7.29
CA ASP A 75 -17.95 20.23 -8.11
C ASP A 75 -16.93 21.39 -8.17
N TYR A 76 -15.80 21.31 -7.44
CA TYR A 76 -14.66 22.23 -7.60
C TYR A 76 -14.03 22.08 -9.00
N PRO A 77 -13.56 23.14 -9.69
CA PRO A 77 -13.58 24.55 -9.28
C PRO A 77 -14.87 25.30 -9.65
N ASP A 78 -15.89 24.64 -10.22
CA ASP A 78 -17.15 25.33 -10.60
C ASP A 78 -17.97 25.76 -9.35
N LYS A 79 -17.73 25.11 -8.20
CA LYS A 79 -18.16 25.55 -6.87
C LYS A 79 -16.96 25.82 -5.93
N PRO A 80 -17.12 26.72 -4.95
CA PRO A 80 -16.10 26.98 -3.94
C PRO A 80 -15.87 25.76 -3.03
N PRO A 81 -14.66 25.57 -2.48
CA PRO A 81 -14.41 24.57 -1.47
C PRO A 81 -15.03 25.01 -0.14
N SER A 82 -15.35 24.04 0.74
CA SER A 82 -15.67 24.38 2.13
C SER A 82 -14.38 24.69 2.89
N VAL A 83 -14.41 25.67 3.81
CA VAL A 83 -13.22 26.18 4.50
C VAL A 83 -13.47 26.25 5.99
N ARG A 84 -12.56 25.71 6.81
CA ARG A 84 -12.68 25.66 8.26
C ARG A 84 -11.32 25.89 8.93
N PHE A 85 -11.24 26.82 9.86
CA PHE A 85 -10.09 26.97 10.74
C PHE A 85 -9.95 25.75 11.68
N HIS A 86 -8.74 25.22 11.81
CA HIS A 86 -8.39 24.24 12.83
C HIS A 86 -7.92 24.94 14.11
N SER A 87 -6.99 25.90 13.98
CA SER A 87 -6.61 26.82 15.06
C SER A 87 -7.79 27.71 15.43
N ARG A 88 -8.06 27.95 16.73
CA ARG A 88 -9.10 28.91 17.11
C ARG A 88 -8.72 30.33 16.70
N ILE A 89 -9.68 31.04 16.13
CA ILE A 89 -9.57 32.43 15.70
C ILE A 89 -10.90 33.13 15.99
N ASN A 90 -10.85 34.40 16.38
CA ASN A 90 -12.01 35.28 16.37
C ASN A 90 -11.89 36.20 15.14
N LEU A 91 -12.72 35.96 14.13
CA LEU A 91 -12.74 36.69 12.86
C LEU A 91 -14.20 36.87 12.41
N THR A 92 -14.57 38.03 11.87
CA THR A 92 -15.98 38.32 11.53
C THR A 92 -16.61 37.35 10.52
N CYS A 93 -15.84 36.69 9.66
CA CYS A 93 -16.35 35.71 8.71
C CYS A 93 -16.32 34.25 9.19
N VAL A 94 -16.00 33.99 10.48
CA VAL A 94 -15.79 32.64 11.01
C VAL A 94 -16.73 32.35 12.18
N SER A 95 -17.37 31.18 12.16
CA SER A 95 -18.21 30.68 13.25
C SER A 95 -17.36 30.44 14.52
N HIS A 96 -17.68 31.12 15.63
CA HIS A 96 -16.97 30.99 16.91
C HIS A 96 -17.09 29.61 17.58
N GLU A 97 -18.07 28.79 17.18
CA GLU A 97 -18.26 27.44 17.72
C GLU A 97 -17.52 26.39 16.89
N THR A 98 -17.61 26.51 15.56
CA THR A 98 -17.14 25.46 14.63
C THR A 98 -15.81 25.79 13.97
N GLY A 99 -15.50 27.06 13.75
CA GLY A 99 -14.37 27.51 12.93
C GLY A 99 -14.64 27.51 11.43
N VAL A 100 -15.86 27.18 10.98
CA VAL A 100 -16.23 27.22 9.56
C VAL A 100 -16.29 28.67 9.07
N VAL A 101 -15.75 28.94 7.88
CA VAL A 101 -15.86 30.23 7.20
C VAL A 101 -17.26 30.34 6.60
N GLU A 102 -18.03 31.32 7.07
CA GLU A 102 -19.41 31.54 6.66
C GLU A 102 -19.44 32.22 5.29
N ALA A 103 -19.74 31.48 4.22
CA ALA A 103 -19.67 31.98 2.84
C ALA A 103 -20.37 33.34 2.65
N LYS A 104 -21.57 33.52 3.24
CA LYS A 104 -22.37 34.77 3.21
C LYS A 104 -21.68 36.01 3.80
N ARG A 105 -20.59 35.83 4.55
CA ARG A 105 -19.82 36.89 5.23
C ARG A 105 -18.39 36.97 4.69
N PHE A 106 -18.10 36.29 3.59
CA PHE A 106 -16.78 36.25 2.97
C PHE A 106 -16.92 36.27 1.45
N ASP A 107 -16.76 37.47 0.87
CA ASP A 107 -17.08 37.77 -0.54
C ASP A 107 -16.46 36.81 -1.54
N LYS A 108 -15.26 36.30 -1.25
CA LYS A 108 -14.52 35.38 -2.12
C LYS A 108 -15.21 34.01 -2.28
N LEU A 109 -15.96 33.55 -1.28
CA LEU A 109 -16.79 32.32 -1.38
C LEU A 109 -18.23 32.63 -1.85
N THR A 110 -18.77 33.82 -1.54
CA THR A 110 -20.10 34.22 -2.05
C THR A 110 -20.09 34.44 -3.56
N ASN A 111 -19.09 35.16 -4.07
CA ASN A 111 -18.96 35.52 -5.49
C ASN A 111 -17.92 34.63 -6.19
N TRP A 112 -17.96 33.33 -5.91
CA TRP A 112 -16.98 32.37 -6.43
C TRP A 112 -16.94 32.37 -7.97
N GLN A 113 -15.73 32.31 -8.51
CA GLN A 113 -15.44 32.15 -9.94
C GLN A 113 -14.48 30.97 -10.10
N ARG A 114 -14.60 30.19 -11.17
CA ARG A 114 -13.79 28.98 -11.37
C ARG A 114 -12.28 29.24 -11.53
N GLU A 115 -11.91 30.48 -11.84
CA GLU A 115 -10.55 30.97 -11.94
C GLU A 115 -9.90 31.18 -10.56
N TYR A 116 -10.70 31.25 -9.49
CA TYR A 116 -10.22 31.43 -8.13
C TYR A 116 -9.56 30.15 -7.58
N THR A 117 -8.63 30.34 -6.66
CA THR A 117 -7.71 29.31 -6.15
C THR A 117 -7.84 29.13 -4.63
N ILE A 118 -7.23 28.07 -4.12
CA ILE A 118 -6.96 27.91 -2.67
C ILE A 118 -6.10 29.07 -2.17
N GLU A 119 -5.11 29.48 -2.96
CA GLU A 119 -4.24 30.63 -2.70
C GLU A 119 -5.04 31.92 -2.46
N ASP A 120 -6.02 32.21 -3.32
CA ASP A 120 -6.82 33.42 -3.21
C ASP A 120 -7.68 33.45 -1.94
N ILE A 121 -8.24 32.29 -1.56
CA ILE A 121 -9.04 32.14 -0.33
C ILE A 121 -8.19 32.50 0.88
N LEU A 122 -7.01 31.89 1.00
CA LEU A 122 -6.11 32.10 2.12
C LEU A 122 -5.55 33.53 2.14
N SER A 123 -5.23 34.08 0.96
CA SER A 123 -4.77 35.46 0.80
C SER A 123 -5.85 36.47 1.18
N GLN A 124 -7.13 36.22 0.84
CA GLN A 124 -8.23 37.08 1.25
C GLN A 124 -8.54 36.93 2.74
N LEU A 125 -8.46 35.73 3.32
CA LEU A 125 -8.58 35.54 4.78
C LEU A 125 -7.47 36.30 5.54
N LYS A 126 -6.23 36.30 5.05
CA LYS A 126 -5.14 37.13 5.62
C LYS A 126 -5.46 38.62 5.54
N LYS A 127 -6.07 39.10 4.44
CA LYS A 127 -6.54 40.50 4.33
C LYS A 127 -7.67 40.80 5.32
N GLU A 128 -8.62 39.87 5.50
CA GLU A 128 -9.67 40.02 6.53
C GLU A 128 -9.08 40.10 7.93
N MET A 129 -8.07 39.30 8.28
CA MET A 129 -7.36 39.39 9.57
C MET A 129 -6.69 40.77 9.77
N ALA A 130 -6.22 41.41 8.70
CA ALA A 130 -5.66 42.76 8.72
C ALA A 130 -6.71 43.89 8.65
N ALA A 131 -7.99 43.58 8.36
CA ALA A 131 -9.03 44.57 8.17
C ALA A 131 -9.26 45.40 9.45
N PRO A 132 -9.62 46.70 9.36
CA PRO A 132 -9.73 47.57 10.54
C PRO A 132 -10.64 47.07 11.66
N HIS A 133 -11.69 46.32 11.30
CA HIS A 133 -12.67 45.75 12.22
C HIS A 133 -12.26 44.39 12.84
N ASN A 134 -11.26 43.71 12.26
CA ASN A 134 -10.77 42.40 12.69
C ASN A 134 -9.42 42.48 13.43
N ARG A 135 -8.49 43.32 12.95
CA ARG A 135 -7.09 43.40 13.40
C ARG A 135 -6.86 43.74 14.89
N LYS A 136 -7.92 44.06 15.62
CA LYS A 136 -7.95 44.36 17.06
C LYS A 136 -8.88 43.44 17.88
N LEU A 137 -9.52 42.45 17.27
CA LEU A 137 -10.40 41.53 17.99
C LEU A 137 -9.61 40.70 19.00
N VAL A 138 -10.11 40.61 20.24
CA VAL A 138 -9.50 39.77 21.28
C VAL A 138 -9.48 38.32 20.79
N GLN A 139 -8.28 37.77 20.63
CA GLN A 139 -8.09 36.41 20.13
C GLN A 139 -8.10 35.38 21.26
N PRO A 140 -8.51 34.13 20.97
CA PRO A 140 -8.26 32.99 21.85
C PRO A 140 -6.76 32.83 22.18
N PRO A 141 -6.41 32.10 23.26
CA PRO A 141 -5.03 31.75 23.54
C PRO A 141 -4.39 31.00 22.37
N GLU A 142 -3.11 31.28 22.12
CA GLU A 142 -2.36 30.60 21.06
C GLU A 142 -2.25 29.10 21.32
N GLY A 143 -2.25 28.29 20.25
CA GLY A 143 -2.26 26.83 20.37
C GLY A 143 -3.60 26.24 20.83
N THR A 144 -4.70 27.01 20.85
CA THR A 144 -6.05 26.45 21.02
C THR A 144 -6.66 26.07 19.67
N PHE A 145 -7.47 25.00 19.65
CA PHE A 145 -8.05 24.42 18.43
C PHE A 145 -9.57 24.25 18.53
N PHE A 146 -10.26 24.21 17.40
CA PHE A 146 -11.67 23.81 17.33
C PHE A 146 -11.79 22.29 17.48
N GLU A 147 -12.80 21.82 18.22
CA GLU A 147 -13.00 20.39 18.42
C GLU A 147 -13.37 19.67 17.11
N ARG A 148 -12.85 18.44 16.95
CA ARG A 148 -13.31 17.54 15.89
C ARG A 148 -14.77 17.18 16.18
N GLN A 149 -15.64 17.43 15.22
CA GLN A 149 -17.06 17.06 15.32
C GLN A 149 -17.15 15.53 15.45
N LYS A 150 -17.62 15.03 16.60
CA LYS A 150 -18.00 13.62 16.79
C LYS A 150 -19.31 13.38 16.03
N GLY A 151 -19.19 13.17 14.73
CA GLY A 151 -20.32 13.27 13.80
C GLY A 151 -20.22 12.41 12.54
N ASN A 152 -19.69 11.19 12.65
CA ASN A 152 -20.11 10.08 11.79
C ASN A 152 -19.96 8.76 12.57
N PRO A 153 -21.04 7.99 12.83
CA PRO A 153 -20.96 6.76 13.59
C PRO A 153 -20.45 5.59 12.73
N LYS A 154 -19.68 4.69 13.36
CA LYS A 154 -19.10 3.46 12.80
C LYS A 154 -18.16 3.64 11.59
N CYS A 155 -16.85 3.67 11.90
CA CYS A 155 -15.86 2.91 11.13
C CYS A 155 -15.35 1.80 12.05
N GLU A 156 -16.05 0.67 12.09
CA GLU A 156 -15.54 -0.56 12.70
C GLU A 156 -14.72 -1.30 11.65
N PHE A 157 -13.39 -1.23 11.75
CA PHE A 157 -12.42 -2.20 11.21
C PHE A 157 -12.68 -2.88 9.84
N GLU A 158 -12.96 -2.11 8.80
CA GLU A 158 -13.04 -2.61 7.41
C GLU A 158 -11.66 -2.62 6.74
N ILE A 159 -11.18 -3.82 6.37
CA ILE A 159 -10.17 -4.04 5.32
C ILE A 159 -10.87 -3.92 3.97
N SER A 160 -10.20 -3.30 3.02
CA SER A 160 -10.81 -2.69 1.85
C SER A 160 -10.21 -3.27 0.57
N VAL A 161 -10.59 -4.52 0.28
CA VAL A 161 -10.12 -5.36 -0.84
C VAL A 161 -8.86 -6.18 -0.53
N VAL A 162 -9.00 -7.51 -0.63
CA VAL A 162 -7.90 -8.39 -1.01
C VAL A 162 -7.90 -8.45 -2.54
N ALA A 163 -6.73 -8.39 -3.16
CA ALA A 163 -6.59 -8.62 -4.59
C ALA A 163 -5.81 -9.92 -4.81
N VAL A 164 -6.50 -10.98 -5.25
CA VAL A 164 -5.89 -12.28 -5.58
C VAL A 164 -5.64 -12.33 -7.08
N ILE A 165 -4.47 -12.80 -7.50
CA ILE A 165 -4.11 -12.84 -8.93
C ILE A 165 -4.09 -14.28 -9.43
N SER A 166 -4.71 -14.46 -10.60
CA SER A 166 -4.81 -15.74 -11.30
C SER A 166 -4.76 -15.55 -12.81
N GLU A 167 -4.36 -16.60 -13.52
CA GLU A 167 -4.51 -16.68 -14.98
C GLU A 167 -5.89 -17.25 -15.35
N SER A 168 -6.47 -16.79 -16.46
CA SER A 168 -7.73 -17.33 -16.98
C SER A 168 -7.53 -18.66 -17.70
N SER A 169 -8.24 -19.72 -17.27
CA SER A 169 -8.24 -21.00 -17.98
C SER A 169 -9.19 -20.99 -19.20
N VAL A 170 -8.68 -21.38 -20.38
CA VAL A 170 -9.46 -21.49 -21.62
C VAL A 170 -9.45 -22.94 -22.14
N HIS A 171 -10.14 -23.85 -21.45
CA HIS A 171 -10.46 -25.17 -21.99
C HIS A 171 -11.94 -25.50 -21.78
N SER A 172 -12.60 -25.82 -22.89
CA SER A 172 -13.97 -26.32 -22.93
C SER A 172 -13.96 -27.85 -22.82
N GLU A 173 -14.24 -28.38 -21.64
CA GLU A 173 -14.65 -29.79 -21.51
C GLU A 173 -16.00 -29.88 -20.81
N SER A 174 -16.99 -30.38 -21.54
CA SER A 174 -18.26 -30.83 -21.00
C SER A 174 -18.05 -32.15 -20.26
N SER A 175 -18.19 -32.16 -18.94
CA SER A 175 -18.52 -33.39 -18.21
C SER A 175 -19.43 -33.08 -17.01
N GLU A 176 -20.41 -33.95 -16.83
CA GLU A 176 -21.43 -33.84 -15.80
C GLU A 176 -20.90 -34.33 -14.43
N ASP A 177 -21.58 -33.88 -13.38
CA ASP A 177 -21.61 -34.44 -12.02
C ASP A 177 -20.30 -34.88 -11.33
N LYS A 178 -19.94 -34.09 -10.31
CA LYS A 178 -19.64 -34.62 -8.95
C LYS A 178 -19.74 -33.53 -7.87
N ARG A 179 -20.98 -33.21 -7.46
CA ARG A 179 -21.21 -32.58 -6.15
C ARG A 179 -21.00 -33.63 -5.05
N MET A 180 -19.76 -33.75 -4.56
CA MET A 180 -19.52 -34.43 -3.28
C MET A 180 -19.76 -33.43 -2.14
N ALA A 181 -20.87 -33.59 -1.42
CA ALA A 181 -21.08 -32.91 -0.16
C ALA A 181 -20.07 -33.46 0.87
N ILE A 182 -19.13 -32.62 1.29
CA ILE A 182 -18.30 -32.94 2.46
C ILE A 182 -19.15 -32.63 3.70
N ASP A 183 -19.38 -33.68 4.49
CA ASP A 183 -20.21 -33.65 5.68
C ASP A 183 -19.63 -32.71 6.76
N ARG A 184 -20.52 -32.02 7.49
CA ARG A 184 -20.17 -31.08 8.55
C ARG A 184 -19.86 -31.81 9.85
N THR A 185 -18.72 -32.51 9.91
CA THR A 185 -18.15 -32.90 11.20
C THR A 185 -17.54 -31.67 11.86
N GLY A 186 -18.29 -31.04 12.77
CA GLY A 186 -17.89 -29.82 13.45
C GLY A 186 -16.63 -29.99 14.30
N LEU A 187 -15.49 -29.55 13.76
CA LEU A 187 -14.31 -29.21 14.56
C LEU A 187 -14.54 -27.84 15.19
N ASP A 188 -14.75 -27.83 16.51
CA ASP A 188 -14.93 -26.59 17.27
C ASP A 188 -13.68 -25.71 17.19
N VAL A 189 -13.79 -24.62 16.43
CA VAL A 189 -12.70 -23.66 16.14
C VAL A 189 -12.19 -23.00 17.42
N SER A 190 -12.99 -22.99 18.50
CA SER A 190 -12.59 -22.62 19.86
C SER A 190 -11.33 -23.37 20.33
N CYS A 191 -11.24 -24.68 20.06
CA CYS A 191 -10.16 -25.54 20.55
C CYS A 191 -8.80 -25.20 19.91
N VAL A 192 -8.77 -24.87 18.61
CA VAL A 192 -7.53 -24.49 17.91
C VAL A 192 -7.03 -23.12 18.38
N LEU A 193 -7.96 -22.17 18.58
CA LEU A 193 -7.67 -20.86 19.17
C LEU A 193 -7.12 -20.97 20.60
N HIS A 194 -7.65 -21.89 21.42
CA HIS A 194 -7.14 -22.13 22.77
C HIS A 194 -5.74 -22.77 22.77
N ALA A 195 -5.53 -23.79 21.93
CA ALA A 195 -4.25 -24.49 21.82
C ALA A 195 -3.11 -23.57 21.35
N LYS A 196 -3.35 -22.68 20.38
CA LYS A 196 -2.34 -21.72 19.91
C LYS A 196 -2.16 -20.50 20.84
N LYS A 197 -3.22 -20.01 21.52
CA LYS A 197 -3.06 -19.03 22.63
C LYS A 197 -2.13 -19.56 23.73
N LEU A 198 -2.27 -20.84 24.08
CA LEU A 198 -1.43 -21.49 25.09
C LEU A 198 0.05 -21.53 24.70
N THR A 199 0.39 -21.62 23.40
CA THR A 199 1.78 -21.52 22.92
C THR A 199 2.36 -20.13 23.13
N ILE A 200 1.59 -19.07 22.87
CA ILE A 200 2.01 -17.67 23.08
C ILE A 200 2.23 -17.39 24.58
N SER A 201 1.29 -17.78 25.44
CA SER A 201 1.46 -17.61 26.90
C SER A 201 2.56 -18.52 27.49
N LYS A 202 2.84 -19.69 26.90
CA LYS A 202 4.03 -20.49 27.26
C LYS A 202 5.35 -19.81 26.87
N TRP A 203 5.35 -18.97 25.83
CA TRP A 203 6.50 -18.17 25.42
C TRP A 203 6.81 -17.08 26.46
N GLU A 204 5.79 -16.38 26.94
CA GLU A 204 5.90 -15.41 28.06
C GLU A 204 6.42 -16.08 29.35
N ILE A 205 5.92 -17.27 29.70
CA ILE A 205 6.36 -18.02 30.89
C ILE A 205 7.84 -18.46 30.76
N LYS A 206 8.29 -18.93 29.59
CA LYS A 206 9.70 -19.31 29.38
C LYS A 206 10.66 -18.13 29.47
N ARG A 207 10.25 -16.92 29.08
CA ARG A 207 11.08 -15.70 29.16
C ARG A 207 11.35 -15.27 30.61
N SER A 208 10.53 -15.72 31.58
CA SER A 208 10.70 -15.40 33.00
C SER A 208 11.64 -16.35 33.76
N GLN A 209 12.02 -17.51 33.23
CA GLN A 209 12.81 -18.52 33.96
C GLN A 209 14.23 -18.78 33.44
N SER A 210 14.66 -18.15 32.33
CA SER A 210 15.96 -18.43 31.70
C SER A 210 16.99 -17.30 31.79
N TRP A 211 17.29 -16.86 33.02
CA TRP A 211 18.49 -16.04 33.33
C TRP A 211 19.29 -16.66 34.48
N LYS A 212 19.89 -17.84 34.23
CA LYS A 212 21.07 -18.40 34.94
C LYS A 212 21.47 -19.74 34.29
N LEU A 213 22.78 -19.97 34.17
CA LEU A 213 23.45 -21.16 33.58
C LEU A 213 23.33 -21.25 32.03
N SER A 214 24.38 -21.54 31.28
CA SER A 214 25.83 -21.49 31.58
C SER A 214 26.63 -21.35 30.28
N LEU A 215 27.78 -20.68 30.32
CA LEU A 215 28.83 -20.86 29.31
C LEU A 215 29.42 -22.28 29.43
N SER A 216 29.64 -22.97 28.31
CA SER A 216 30.88 -23.73 27.98
C SER A 216 30.70 -24.67 26.78
N HIS A 217 31.84 -25.17 26.27
CA HIS A 217 32.02 -26.23 25.25
C HIS A 217 31.75 -25.91 23.77
N ARG A 218 32.78 -25.29 23.19
CA ARG A 218 33.27 -25.49 21.82
C ARG A 218 33.54 -26.98 21.54
N VAL A 219 33.08 -27.49 20.39
CA VAL A 219 33.69 -28.64 19.68
C VAL A 219 33.71 -28.34 18.18
N ASP A 220 34.83 -28.64 17.55
CA ASP A 220 35.11 -28.52 16.11
C ASP A 220 34.98 -29.90 15.45
N SER A 221 34.53 -29.96 14.19
CA SER A 221 34.59 -31.17 13.36
C SER A 221 34.43 -30.83 11.88
N SER A 222 35.50 -31.06 11.13
CA SER A 222 35.53 -31.01 9.66
C SER A 222 35.92 -32.38 9.08
N LYS A 223 35.57 -32.61 7.80
CA LYS A 223 35.91 -33.76 6.91
C LYS A 223 35.01 -35.02 7.00
N LEU A 224 34.44 -35.42 5.85
CA LEU A 224 34.93 -36.48 4.94
C LEU A 224 34.21 -36.30 3.57
N ALA A 225 34.93 -36.19 2.44
CA ALA A 225 35.23 -37.24 1.43
C ALA A 225 33.97 -37.77 0.69
N VAL A 226 33.75 -37.63 -0.64
CA VAL A 226 34.56 -37.80 -1.89
C VAL A 226 34.60 -39.26 -2.41
N GLU A 227 34.63 -39.43 -3.74
CA GLU A 227 34.60 -40.67 -4.57
C GLU A 227 33.22 -41.36 -4.73
N THR A 228 32.83 -42.01 -5.84
CA THR A 228 33.29 -42.11 -7.26
C THR A 228 32.05 -42.41 -8.16
N CYS A 229 32.04 -42.57 -9.50
CA CYS A 229 33.08 -42.75 -10.53
C CYS A 229 32.70 -42.06 -11.88
N SER A 230 33.19 -42.55 -13.02
CA SER A 230 33.20 -41.85 -14.33
C SER A 230 32.95 -42.76 -15.56
N GLN A 231 32.73 -42.11 -16.72
CA GLN A 231 33.01 -42.56 -18.11
C GLN A 231 32.08 -43.57 -18.82
N LEU A 232 31.54 -43.15 -19.99
CA LEU A 232 31.87 -43.57 -21.38
C LEU A 232 30.75 -43.00 -22.32
N GLY A 233 30.98 -42.46 -23.53
CA GLY A 233 32.21 -42.28 -24.32
C GLY A 233 32.05 -41.27 -25.49
N ARG A 234 33.08 -41.18 -26.35
CA ARG A 234 33.25 -40.24 -27.50
C ARG A 234 32.37 -40.65 -28.71
N GLY A 235 32.07 -39.85 -29.75
CA GLY A 235 32.39 -38.46 -30.14
C GLY A 235 32.34 -38.25 -31.69
N ARG A 236 32.67 -37.05 -32.20
CA ARG A 236 32.97 -36.61 -33.61
C ARG A 236 31.94 -35.77 -34.41
N SER A 237 32.26 -34.46 -34.50
CA SER A 237 32.56 -33.65 -35.71
C SER A 237 31.54 -33.45 -36.86
N ALA A 238 30.99 -32.23 -36.88
CA ALA A 238 30.84 -31.26 -38.00
C ALA A 238 30.70 -31.70 -39.47
N ASN A 239 29.66 -31.16 -40.14
CA ASN A 239 29.74 -30.49 -41.45
C ASN A 239 28.50 -29.59 -41.71
N GLN A 240 28.68 -28.55 -42.54
CA GLN A 240 27.68 -27.61 -43.09
C GLN A 240 28.25 -27.07 -44.44
N PRO A 241 27.47 -26.38 -45.30
CA PRO A 241 26.01 -26.34 -45.44
C PRO A 241 25.56 -26.74 -46.87
N GLY A 242 24.25 -26.69 -47.15
CA GLY A 242 23.71 -26.87 -48.51
C GLY A 242 22.38 -26.16 -48.68
N ASP A 243 22.33 -25.20 -49.62
CA ASP A 243 21.11 -24.51 -50.05
C ASP A 243 20.16 -25.47 -50.78
N LEU A 244 18.84 -25.25 -50.65
CA LEU A 244 17.86 -25.23 -51.76
C LEU A 244 16.43 -25.01 -51.25
N SER A 245 15.70 -24.17 -51.98
CA SER A 245 14.24 -23.95 -51.93
C SER A 245 13.83 -23.39 -53.30
N PRO A 246 12.54 -23.35 -53.70
CA PRO A 246 11.34 -23.75 -52.96
C PRO A 246 10.46 -24.79 -53.69
N ALA A 247 9.51 -25.40 -52.98
CA ALA A 247 8.34 -26.04 -53.58
C ALA A 247 7.09 -25.74 -52.73
N SER A 248 6.08 -25.16 -53.37
CA SER A 248 4.85 -24.69 -52.73
C SER A 248 3.77 -25.76 -52.71
N GLN A 249 3.32 -26.15 -51.51
CA GLN A 249 2.01 -26.79 -51.31
C GLN A 249 1.35 -26.24 -50.05
N GLN A 250 0.29 -25.45 -50.24
CA GLN A 250 -0.55 -24.97 -49.15
C GLN A 250 -1.42 -26.14 -48.64
N SER A 251 -1.11 -26.62 -47.43
CA SER A 251 -2.11 -27.25 -46.59
C SER A 251 -2.54 -26.23 -45.54
N GLN A 252 -3.78 -25.76 -45.60
CA GLN A 252 -4.36 -24.90 -44.57
C GLN A 252 -4.70 -25.74 -43.34
N GLY A 253 -3.67 -26.10 -42.57
CA GLY A 253 -3.85 -26.49 -41.19
C GLY A 253 -4.35 -25.28 -40.41
N ASN A 254 -5.56 -25.38 -39.84
CA ASN A 254 -6.14 -24.33 -39.01
C ASN A 254 -5.38 -24.24 -37.69
N ALA A 255 -4.26 -23.49 -37.68
CA ALA A 255 -3.51 -23.20 -36.48
C ALA A 255 -4.43 -22.42 -35.54
N GLY A 256 -4.91 -23.09 -34.49
CA GLY A 256 -5.71 -22.46 -33.44
C GLY A 256 -4.98 -21.22 -32.94
N LYS A 257 -5.68 -20.08 -32.92
CA LYS A 257 -5.17 -18.88 -32.27
C LYS A 257 -4.87 -19.21 -30.81
N TRP A 258 -3.60 -19.15 -30.45
CA TRP A 258 -3.21 -19.02 -29.06
C TRP A 258 -3.58 -17.60 -28.64
N GLU A 259 -4.80 -17.43 -28.15
CA GLU A 259 -5.20 -16.22 -27.42
C GLU A 259 -4.22 -16.06 -26.24
N PRO A 260 -3.64 -14.86 -25.99
CA PRO A 260 -2.73 -14.67 -24.88
C PRO A 260 -3.39 -15.02 -23.55
N ILE A 261 -2.64 -15.67 -22.64
CA ILE A 261 -3.12 -15.92 -21.28
C ILE A 261 -3.26 -14.55 -20.58
N GLU A 262 -4.48 -14.16 -20.26
CA GLU A 262 -4.76 -12.88 -19.61
C GLU A 262 -4.59 -13.01 -18.09
N VAL A 263 -3.73 -12.17 -17.51
CA VAL A 263 -3.53 -12.10 -16.06
C VAL A 263 -4.64 -11.24 -15.45
N GLN A 264 -5.39 -11.79 -14.50
CA GLN A 264 -6.55 -11.12 -13.90
C GLN A 264 -6.32 -10.78 -12.42
N VAL A 265 -6.66 -9.55 -12.05
CA VAL A 265 -6.73 -9.10 -10.65
C VAL A 265 -8.16 -9.29 -10.14
N ARG A 266 -8.36 -10.26 -9.25
CA ARG A 266 -9.66 -10.59 -8.67
C ARG A 266 -9.94 -9.66 -7.48
N SER A 267 -10.96 -8.81 -7.58
CA SER A 267 -11.41 -8.00 -6.44
C SER A 267 -12.17 -8.86 -5.43
N VAL A 268 -11.66 -8.93 -4.21
CA VAL A 268 -12.30 -9.60 -3.09
C VAL A 268 -12.98 -8.58 -2.17
N TRP A 269 -14.23 -8.82 -1.83
CA TRP A 269 -15.08 -8.06 -0.93
C TRP A 269 -15.69 -9.00 0.11
N ALA A 270 -16.46 -8.49 1.08
CA ALA A 270 -17.06 -9.33 2.13
C ALA A 270 -17.95 -10.46 1.60
N ASP A 271 -18.55 -10.32 0.41
CA ASP A 271 -19.48 -11.29 -0.17
C ASP A 271 -18.83 -12.41 -1.01
N ASN A 272 -17.54 -12.28 -1.38
CA ASN A 272 -16.76 -13.36 -2.03
C ASN A 272 -15.49 -13.77 -1.27
N LEU A 273 -15.23 -13.18 -0.09
CA LEU A 273 -14.02 -13.41 0.70
C LEU A 273 -13.70 -14.90 0.94
N GLU A 274 -14.68 -15.67 1.42
CA GLU A 274 -14.52 -17.09 1.69
C GLU A 274 -14.11 -17.89 0.45
N ALA A 275 -14.82 -17.69 -0.68
CA ALA A 275 -14.58 -18.41 -1.93
C ALA A 275 -13.18 -18.10 -2.51
N GLU A 276 -12.72 -16.86 -2.36
CA GLU A 276 -11.38 -16.45 -2.81
C GLU A 276 -10.30 -17.01 -1.88
N PHE A 277 -10.58 -17.17 -0.58
CA PHE A 277 -9.72 -17.90 0.35
C PHE A 277 -9.73 -19.42 0.16
N ASP A 278 -10.80 -20.00 -0.38
CA ASP A 278 -10.83 -21.40 -0.83
C ASP A 278 -9.83 -21.60 -1.99
N LEU A 279 -9.86 -20.72 -3.00
CA LEU A 279 -8.89 -20.72 -4.10
C LEU A 279 -7.43 -20.54 -3.62
N ILE A 280 -7.18 -19.67 -2.64
CA ILE A 280 -5.84 -19.51 -2.02
C ILE A 280 -5.37 -20.84 -1.40
N ARG A 281 -6.24 -21.56 -0.68
CA ARG A 281 -5.88 -22.84 -0.04
C ARG A 281 -5.55 -23.93 -1.08
N GLU A 282 -6.25 -23.97 -2.20
CA GLU A 282 -5.97 -24.90 -3.31
C GLU A 282 -4.70 -24.52 -4.12
N ALA A 283 -4.30 -23.25 -4.09
CA ALA A 283 -3.16 -22.74 -4.83
C ALA A 283 -1.84 -22.84 -4.04
N VAL A 284 -1.83 -22.54 -2.75
CA VAL A 284 -0.61 -22.27 -1.95
C VAL A 284 0.41 -23.43 -1.92
N GLU A 285 -0.04 -24.69 -1.96
CA GLU A 285 0.87 -25.84 -1.99
C GLU A 285 1.66 -25.96 -3.30
N ARG A 286 1.06 -25.55 -4.43
CA ARG A 286 1.67 -25.55 -5.77
C ARG A 286 2.35 -24.22 -6.10
N HIS A 287 1.92 -23.14 -5.46
CA HIS A 287 2.37 -21.77 -5.68
C HIS A 287 2.96 -21.19 -4.37
N PRO A 288 4.12 -21.70 -3.91
CA PRO A 288 4.69 -21.36 -2.60
C PRO A 288 5.29 -19.96 -2.50
N PHE A 289 5.27 -19.14 -3.56
CA PHE A 289 5.67 -17.73 -3.48
C PHE A 289 4.43 -16.86 -3.30
N ALA A 290 4.44 -16.03 -2.25
CA ALA A 290 3.41 -15.04 -1.98
C ALA A 290 4.04 -13.65 -2.04
N ALA A 291 3.78 -12.90 -3.11
CA ALA A 291 4.13 -11.49 -3.14
C ALA A 291 2.98 -10.63 -2.61
N MET A 292 3.30 -9.59 -1.85
CA MET A 292 2.30 -8.72 -1.24
C MET A 292 2.72 -7.24 -1.26
N ASP A 293 1.69 -6.40 -1.16
CA ASP A 293 1.75 -4.95 -1.06
C ASP A 293 0.49 -4.47 -0.31
N THR A 294 0.49 -3.29 0.31
CA THR A 294 -0.70 -2.76 1.01
C THR A 294 -0.91 -1.26 0.80
N GLU A 295 -2.18 -0.86 0.65
CA GLU A 295 -2.57 0.56 0.58
C GLU A 295 -3.10 1.01 1.94
N PHE A 296 -2.68 2.18 2.41
CA PHE A 296 -3.12 2.75 3.69
C PHE A 296 -3.07 4.29 3.67
N PRO A 297 -3.69 5.01 4.65
CA PRO A 297 -3.83 6.47 4.65
C PRO A 297 -2.53 7.24 5.02
N GLY A 298 -1.40 6.85 4.44
CA GLY A 298 -0.10 7.47 4.67
C GLY A 298 0.34 7.50 6.15
N VAL A 299 0.86 8.66 6.58
CA VAL A 299 1.41 8.87 7.94
C VAL A 299 0.96 10.19 8.59
N VAL A 300 0.37 10.08 9.78
CA VAL A 300 -0.12 11.20 10.61
C VAL A 300 0.85 11.57 11.73
N HIS A 301 1.63 10.62 12.23
CA HIS A 301 2.75 10.84 13.14
C HIS A 301 4.04 11.00 12.32
N ARG A 302 4.80 12.07 12.59
CA ARG A 302 6.05 12.42 11.91
C ARG A 302 7.16 12.67 12.93
N SER A 303 8.39 12.29 12.61
CA SER A 303 9.57 12.62 13.44
C SER A 303 10.03 14.06 13.19
N ARG A 304 10.66 14.67 14.21
CA ARG A 304 11.40 15.94 14.06
C ARG A 304 12.79 15.74 13.44
N LYS A 305 13.33 14.52 13.50
CA LYS A 305 14.58 14.15 12.85
C LYS A 305 14.31 13.82 11.38
N HIS A 306 15.26 14.11 10.50
CA HIS A 306 15.18 13.72 9.09
C HIS A 306 15.11 12.18 8.96
N PRO A 307 14.26 11.61 8.06
CA PRO A 307 14.06 10.15 7.99
C PRO A 307 15.35 9.34 7.81
N ALA A 308 16.32 9.87 7.07
CA ALA A 308 17.60 9.19 6.82
C ALA A 308 18.47 8.97 8.08
N ILE A 309 18.30 9.79 9.13
CA ILE A 309 19.10 9.71 10.37
C ILE A 309 18.39 8.98 11.53
N LEU A 310 17.18 8.46 11.30
CA LEU A 310 16.47 7.66 12.29
C LEU A 310 17.15 6.29 12.41
N CYS A 311 17.43 5.84 13.63
CA CYS A 311 17.86 4.47 13.88
C CYS A 311 16.68 3.48 13.71
N PRO A 312 16.93 2.16 13.55
CA PRO A 312 15.87 1.17 13.33
C PRO A 312 14.76 1.20 14.40
N ALA A 313 15.12 1.35 15.68
CA ALA A 313 14.16 1.45 16.77
C ALA A 313 13.32 2.74 16.72
N GLU A 314 13.88 3.87 16.27
CA GLU A 314 13.14 5.12 16.06
C GLU A 314 12.19 5.04 14.87
N ARG A 315 12.60 4.36 13.78
CA ARG A 315 11.73 4.10 12.63
C ARG A 315 10.58 3.18 13.02
N TYR A 316 10.87 2.13 13.80
CA TYR A 316 9.85 1.23 14.34
C TYR A 316 8.84 1.98 15.23
N ALA A 317 9.31 2.82 16.15
CA ALA A 317 8.43 3.61 17.02
C ALA A 317 7.50 4.54 16.21
N LEU A 318 7.99 5.13 15.12
CA LEU A 318 7.21 5.97 14.22
C LEU A 318 6.17 5.18 13.42
N LEU A 319 6.58 4.05 12.85
CA LEU A 319 5.71 3.08 12.17
C LEU A 319 4.61 2.62 13.10
N LYS A 320 4.96 2.18 14.30
CA LYS A 320 4.03 1.76 15.35
C LYS A 320 2.97 2.82 15.63
N ALA A 321 3.39 4.07 15.83
CA ALA A 321 2.45 5.16 16.13
C ALA A 321 1.42 5.34 15.00
N ASN A 322 1.86 5.30 13.74
CA ASN A 322 0.99 5.39 12.57
C ASN A 322 0.08 4.17 12.42
N VAL A 323 0.63 2.96 12.42
CA VAL A 323 -0.13 1.72 12.26
C VAL A 323 -1.13 1.51 13.41
N ASP A 324 -0.80 1.84 14.66
CA ASP A 324 -1.76 1.77 15.76
C ASP A 324 -2.92 2.78 15.60
N ALA A 325 -2.66 3.96 15.01
CA ALA A 325 -3.63 5.04 14.85
C ALA A 325 -4.51 4.96 13.59
N LEU A 326 -4.03 4.31 12.53
CA LEU A 326 -4.69 4.24 11.21
C LEU A 326 -5.26 2.85 10.92
N HIS A 327 -6.04 2.73 9.85
CA HIS A 327 -6.61 1.47 9.37
C HIS A 327 -6.08 1.16 7.98
N LEU A 328 -5.86 -0.12 7.69
CA LEU A 328 -5.44 -0.58 6.37
C LEU A 328 -6.58 -0.38 5.37
N ILE A 329 -6.25 0.03 4.15
CA ILE A 329 -7.19 0.05 3.04
C ILE A 329 -7.03 -1.28 2.31
N GLN A 330 -6.11 -1.45 1.36
CA GLN A 330 -6.05 -2.65 0.51
C GLN A 330 -4.94 -3.64 0.92
N VAL A 331 -5.11 -4.91 0.57
CA VAL A 331 -4.06 -5.95 0.57
C VAL A 331 -3.96 -6.57 -0.82
N GLY A 332 -2.76 -6.57 -1.41
CA GLY A 332 -2.44 -7.33 -2.62
C GLY A 332 -1.83 -8.68 -2.26
N LEU A 333 -2.28 -9.75 -2.91
CA LEU A 333 -1.69 -11.09 -2.80
C LEU A 333 -1.53 -11.73 -4.19
N THR A 334 -0.28 -11.85 -4.63
CA THR A 334 0.09 -12.61 -5.82
C THR A 334 0.66 -13.95 -5.39
N LEU A 335 0.02 -15.05 -5.77
CA LEU A 335 0.57 -16.39 -5.58
C LEU A 335 1.28 -16.83 -6.86
N SER A 336 2.42 -17.50 -6.74
CA SER A 336 3.18 -18.02 -7.87
C SER A 336 4.03 -19.23 -7.53
N ASP A 337 4.34 -20.06 -8.53
CA ASP A 337 5.37 -21.10 -8.41
C ASP A 337 6.80 -20.54 -8.60
N ALA A 338 7.82 -21.40 -8.48
CA ALA A 338 9.23 -21.01 -8.65
C ALA A 338 9.60 -20.61 -10.10
N ALA A 339 8.86 -21.09 -11.10
CA ALA A 339 9.03 -20.71 -12.50
C ALA A 339 8.29 -19.41 -12.85
N GLY A 340 7.46 -18.92 -11.92
CA GLY A 340 6.69 -17.69 -12.06
C GLY A 340 5.31 -17.85 -12.69
N ASN A 341 4.81 -19.09 -12.79
CA ASN A 341 3.45 -19.37 -13.24
C ASN A 341 2.46 -18.98 -12.13
N LEU A 342 1.32 -18.40 -12.51
CA LEU A 342 0.26 -18.01 -11.59
C LEU A 342 -0.80 -19.12 -11.50
N PRO A 343 -1.58 -19.22 -10.40
CA PRO A 343 -2.66 -20.19 -10.32
C PRO A 343 -3.72 -19.91 -11.38
N ALA A 344 -4.07 -20.93 -12.18
CA ALA A 344 -5.18 -20.85 -13.11
C ALA A 344 -6.53 -20.86 -12.36
N SER A 345 -7.47 -20.00 -12.75
CA SER A 345 -8.83 -19.99 -12.20
C SER A 345 -9.89 -19.66 -13.27
N ALA A 346 -11.17 -19.75 -12.88
CA ALA A 346 -12.28 -19.32 -13.72
C ALA A 346 -12.33 -17.77 -13.81
N PRO A 347 -12.63 -17.19 -14.98
CA PRO A 347 -12.55 -15.74 -15.20
C PRO A 347 -13.42 -14.95 -14.22
N ALA A 348 -12.85 -13.89 -13.65
CA ALA A 348 -13.52 -13.00 -12.70
C ALA A 348 -13.95 -11.68 -13.36
N ALA A 349 -14.85 -10.95 -12.70
CA ALA A 349 -15.17 -9.58 -13.13
C ALA A 349 -13.94 -8.67 -12.93
N PRO A 350 -13.57 -7.84 -13.94
CA PRO A 350 -12.38 -7.01 -13.87
C PRO A 350 -12.47 -5.94 -12.77
N SER A 351 -11.39 -5.78 -12.02
CA SER A 351 -11.28 -4.78 -10.95
C SER A 351 -11.13 -3.36 -11.50
N HIS A 352 -11.83 -2.38 -10.89
CA HIS A 352 -11.80 -0.97 -11.32
C HIS A 352 -11.59 -0.01 -10.13
N GLY A 353 -10.34 0.12 -9.69
CA GLY A 353 -9.90 1.15 -8.73
C GLY A 353 -10.44 1.01 -7.30
N ILE A 354 -10.03 1.94 -6.44
CA ILE A 354 -10.50 2.03 -5.06
C ILE A 354 -11.82 2.81 -5.04
N ASP A 355 -12.91 2.12 -4.69
CA ASP A 355 -14.24 2.70 -4.54
C ASP A 355 -14.62 2.73 -3.06
N PHE A 356 -14.42 3.89 -2.42
CA PHE A 356 -14.64 4.05 -0.99
C PHE A 356 -16.10 3.93 -0.55
N GLU A 357 -17.08 4.10 -1.46
CA GLU A 357 -18.49 3.93 -1.12
C GLU A 357 -18.90 2.45 -1.22
N LYS A 358 -18.40 1.72 -2.24
CA LYS A 358 -18.45 0.24 -2.22
C LYS A 358 -17.73 -0.31 -1.00
N ASN A 359 -16.62 0.29 -0.60
CA ASN A 359 -15.88 -0.13 0.59
C ASN A 359 -16.70 -0.01 1.88
N ARG A 360 -17.29 1.16 2.16
CA ARG A 360 -18.18 1.33 3.32
C ARG A 360 -19.38 0.37 3.29
N ALA A 361 -19.78 -0.11 2.12
CA ALA A 361 -20.94 -1.00 1.96
C ALA A 361 -20.60 -2.51 1.92
N ARG A 362 -19.36 -2.88 1.55
CA ARG A 362 -18.93 -4.26 1.22
C ARG A 362 -17.50 -4.58 1.68
N GLY A 363 -16.91 -3.72 2.50
CA GLY A 363 -15.58 -3.90 3.08
C GLY A 363 -15.51 -5.18 3.91
N ILE A 364 -14.35 -5.82 3.88
CA ILE A 364 -14.05 -7.05 4.59
C ILE A 364 -13.82 -6.73 6.07
N ASP A 365 -14.51 -7.38 7.00
CA ASP A 365 -14.13 -7.26 8.42
C ASP A 365 -12.70 -7.78 8.64
N SER A 366 -11.88 -6.96 9.32
CA SER A 366 -10.47 -7.27 9.55
C SER A 366 -10.24 -8.56 10.33
N ARG A 367 -11.14 -8.93 11.26
CA ARG A 367 -11.00 -10.16 12.05
C ARG A 367 -11.34 -11.36 11.19
N ARG A 368 -12.37 -11.24 10.34
CA ARG A 368 -12.76 -12.30 9.40
C ARG A 368 -11.65 -12.58 8.39
N PHE A 369 -11.00 -11.55 7.86
CA PHE A 369 -9.78 -11.72 7.06
C PHE A 369 -8.66 -12.39 7.86
N ALA A 370 -8.42 -11.99 9.12
CA ALA A 370 -7.39 -12.61 9.96
C ALA A 370 -7.67 -14.11 10.21
N GLU A 371 -8.92 -14.51 10.48
CA GLU A 371 -9.34 -15.91 10.62
C GLU A 371 -9.07 -16.74 9.37
N LEU A 372 -9.41 -16.19 8.20
CA LEU A 372 -9.22 -16.86 6.92
C LEU A 372 -7.74 -16.93 6.53
N LEU A 373 -6.95 -15.89 6.80
CA LEU A 373 -5.50 -15.88 6.59
C LEU A 373 -4.81 -16.90 7.51
N MET A 374 -5.15 -16.95 8.80
CA MET A 374 -4.65 -17.94 9.77
C MET A 374 -4.97 -19.40 9.39
N SER A 375 -5.95 -19.61 8.52
CA SER A 375 -6.40 -20.93 8.05
C SER A 375 -6.13 -21.15 6.55
N SER A 376 -5.41 -20.26 5.87
CA SER A 376 -5.16 -20.36 4.42
C SER A 376 -3.90 -21.15 4.06
N GLY A 377 -3.02 -21.42 5.03
CA GLY A 377 -1.70 -21.99 4.79
C GLY A 377 -0.63 -20.97 4.35
N LEU A 378 -0.99 -19.70 4.12
CA LEU A 378 -0.04 -18.63 3.80
C LEU A 378 0.84 -18.20 5.00
N VAL A 379 0.28 -18.24 6.21
CA VAL A 379 0.93 -17.82 7.46
C VAL A 379 1.06 -18.98 8.46
N CYS A 380 2.02 -18.86 9.39
CA CYS A 380 2.46 -19.91 10.31
C CYS A 380 2.84 -21.22 9.59
N ASN A 381 3.47 -21.09 8.42
CA ASN A 381 3.87 -22.19 7.54
C ASN A 381 5.35 -22.04 7.12
N ASP A 382 6.20 -21.97 8.15
CA ASP A 382 7.62 -21.55 8.11
C ASP A 382 8.49 -22.27 7.06
N SER A 383 8.05 -23.44 6.59
CA SER A 383 8.77 -24.27 5.62
C SER A 383 8.15 -24.31 4.22
N ALA A 384 6.89 -23.93 4.01
CA ALA A 384 6.24 -24.03 2.68
C ALA A 384 6.23 -22.72 1.88
N VAL A 385 5.94 -21.57 2.51
CA VAL A 385 5.74 -20.30 1.79
C VAL A 385 7.01 -19.42 1.80
N SER A 386 7.21 -18.63 0.75
CA SER A 386 8.25 -17.60 0.66
C SER A 386 7.59 -16.27 0.31
N TRP A 387 7.75 -15.28 1.19
CA TRP A 387 7.12 -13.97 1.05
C TRP A 387 8.03 -12.99 0.32
N VAL A 388 7.47 -12.27 -0.66
CA VAL A 388 8.20 -11.30 -1.49
C VAL A 388 7.52 -9.94 -1.40
N THR A 389 8.28 -8.90 -1.09
CA THR A 389 7.72 -7.60 -0.71
C THR A 389 8.63 -6.45 -1.15
N PHE A 390 8.16 -5.20 -1.08
CA PHE A 390 8.97 -4.02 -1.38
C PHE A 390 8.77 -2.91 -0.35
N HIS A 391 9.81 -2.61 0.45
CA HIS A 391 9.81 -1.55 1.47
C HIS A 391 8.79 -1.78 2.61
N SER A 392 8.63 -3.03 3.01
CA SER A 392 7.37 -3.57 3.53
C SER A 392 7.17 -3.50 5.04
N ALA A 393 7.92 -2.64 5.72
CA ALA A 393 7.82 -2.46 7.16
C ALA A 393 6.38 -2.11 7.59
N TYR A 394 5.72 -1.20 6.87
CA TYR A 394 4.32 -0.82 7.15
C TYR A 394 3.33 -1.94 6.81
N ASP A 395 3.54 -2.67 5.71
CA ASP A 395 2.67 -3.78 5.30
C ASP A 395 2.62 -4.88 6.38
N PHE A 396 3.78 -5.33 6.83
CA PHE A 396 3.89 -6.25 7.95
C PHE A 396 3.36 -5.63 9.24
N GLY A 397 3.55 -4.32 9.45
CA GLY A 397 2.90 -3.58 10.53
C GLY A 397 1.39 -3.78 10.56
N TYR A 398 0.70 -3.52 9.45
CA TYR A 398 -0.75 -3.68 9.38
C TYR A 398 -1.18 -5.14 9.47
N LEU A 399 -0.54 -6.07 8.76
CA LEU A 399 -0.90 -7.49 8.85
C LEU A 399 -0.68 -8.05 10.26
N ILE A 400 0.38 -7.67 10.99
CA ILE A 400 0.58 -8.09 12.39
C ILE A 400 -0.48 -7.48 13.31
N LYS A 401 -0.85 -6.20 13.14
CA LYS A 401 -1.96 -5.56 13.88
C LYS A 401 -3.28 -6.33 13.69
N ILE A 402 -3.56 -6.73 12.45
CA ILE A 402 -4.75 -7.49 12.05
C ILE A 402 -4.72 -8.92 12.64
N LEU A 403 -3.67 -9.69 12.33
CA LEU A 403 -3.49 -11.09 12.76
C LEU A 403 -3.48 -11.26 14.29
N THR A 404 -2.94 -10.30 15.03
CA THR A 404 -2.94 -10.32 16.49
C THR A 404 -4.20 -9.72 17.12
N CYS A 405 -5.01 -8.99 16.33
CA CYS A 405 -6.12 -8.16 16.81
C CYS A 405 -5.73 -7.22 17.97
N ARG A 406 -4.50 -6.71 17.96
CA ARG A 406 -3.88 -5.91 19.02
C ARG A 406 -3.11 -4.74 18.43
N ARG A 407 -2.78 -3.77 19.29
CA ARG A 407 -1.71 -2.81 18.99
C ARG A 407 -0.39 -3.56 18.79
N LEU A 408 0.50 -3.01 17.97
CA LEU A 408 1.82 -3.60 17.75
C LEU A 408 2.64 -3.70 19.07
N PRO A 409 3.67 -4.57 19.15
CA PRO A 409 4.59 -4.61 20.29
C PRO A 409 5.21 -3.24 20.62
N SER A 410 5.78 -3.08 21.81
CA SER A 410 6.54 -1.85 22.15
C SER A 410 7.98 -1.89 21.65
N ASP A 411 8.55 -3.09 21.48
CA ASP A 411 9.93 -3.33 21.08
C ASP A 411 10.02 -3.84 19.64
N LEU A 412 11.09 -3.44 18.94
CA LEU A 412 11.35 -3.86 17.56
C LEU A 412 11.70 -5.36 17.48
N GLY A 413 12.44 -5.91 18.44
CA GLY A 413 12.78 -7.33 18.48
C GLY A 413 11.53 -8.20 18.66
N ASP A 414 10.62 -7.80 19.56
CA ASP A 414 9.33 -8.49 19.73
C ASP A 414 8.46 -8.39 18.45
N PHE A 415 8.48 -7.27 17.72
CA PHE A 415 7.79 -7.13 16.42
C PHE A 415 8.38 -8.04 15.34
N MET A 416 9.71 -8.03 15.15
CA MET A 416 10.38 -8.91 14.20
C MET A 416 10.19 -10.40 14.57
N GLY A 417 10.09 -10.71 15.86
CA GLY A 417 9.69 -12.02 16.36
C GLY A 417 8.29 -12.43 15.91
N LEU A 418 7.31 -11.53 15.93
CA LEU A 418 5.97 -11.80 15.37
C LEU A 418 5.98 -11.94 13.85
N VAL A 419 6.74 -11.09 13.13
CA VAL A 419 6.91 -11.25 11.67
C VAL A 419 7.43 -12.66 11.35
N ARG A 420 8.48 -13.12 12.06
CA ARG A 420 9.02 -14.47 11.91
C ARG A 420 7.99 -15.57 12.22
N VAL A 421 7.20 -15.43 13.29
CA VAL A 421 6.19 -16.43 13.71
C VAL A 421 5.01 -16.55 12.75
N PHE A 422 4.64 -15.46 12.06
CA PHE A 422 3.52 -15.49 11.11
C PHE A 422 3.96 -15.70 9.66
N PHE A 423 5.12 -15.19 9.24
CA PHE A 423 5.54 -15.20 7.82
C PHE A 423 6.77 -16.08 7.55
N GLY A 424 7.33 -16.72 8.58
CA GLY A 424 8.49 -17.58 8.50
C GLY A 424 9.81 -16.82 8.31
N ASP A 425 10.88 -17.56 8.03
CA ASP A 425 12.22 -17.00 7.79
C ASP A 425 12.42 -16.49 6.36
N ARG A 426 11.62 -16.98 5.40
CA ARG A 426 11.78 -16.67 3.97
C ARG A 426 10.97 -15.45 3.54
N VAL A 427 11.21 -14.34 4.23
CA VAL A 427 10.69 -13.01 3.87
C VAL A 427 11.77 -12.25 3.13
N PHE A 428 11.49 -11.84 1.89
CA PHE A 428 12.41 -11.07 1.05
C PHE A 428 11.85 -9.67 0.79
N ASP A 429 12.51 -8.66 1.36
CA ASP A 429 12.25 -7.26 1.01
C ASP A 429 13.16 -6.84 -0.15
N MET A 430 12.58 -6.68 -1.35
CA MET A 430 13.30 -6.25 -2.55
C MET A 430 13.95 -4.88 -2.35
N LYS A 431 13.39 -4.00 -1.50
CA LYS A 431 13.97 -2.68 -1.17
C LYS A 431 15.27 -2.80 -0.38
N HIS A 432 15.38 -3.83 0.48
CA HIS A 432 16.62 -4.19 1.16
C HIS A 432 17.63 -4.78 0.18
N MET A 433 17.21 -5.78 -0.61
CA MET A 433 18.09 -6.52 -1.53
C MET A 433 18.70 -5.63 -2.62
N MET A 434 17.91 -4.73 -3.20
CA MET A 434 18.37 -3.84 -4.29
C MET A 434 19.52 -2.91 -3.89
N ARG A 435 19.81 -2.71 -2.59
CA ARG A 435 21.02 -1.98 -2.13
C ARG A 435 22.32 -2.66 -2.55
N HIS A 436 22.27 -3.94 -2.86
CA HIS A 436 23.39 -4.73 -3.35
C HIS A 436 23.44 -4.78 -4.90
N CYS A 437 22.52 -4.07 -5.57
CA CYS A 437 22.41 -3.97 -7.02
C CYS A 437 22.71 -2.53 -7.47
N HIS A 438 23.95 -2.26 -7.90
CA HIS A 438 24.46 -0.90 -8.16
C HIS A 438 23.63 -0.03 -9.12
N SER A 439 22.78 -0.61 -9.97
CA SER A 439 21.92 0.11 -10.92
C SER A 439 20.48 0.36 -10.43
N LEU A 440 20.05 -0.23 -9.30
CA LEU A 440 18.65 -0.20 -8.86
C LEU A 440 18.44 0.81 -7.71
N TYR A 441 17.54 1.78 -7.92
CA TYR A 441 17.18 2.80 -6.92
C TYR A 441 15.80 3.40 -7.19
N GLY A 442 15.20 4.07 -6.19
CA GLY A 442 13.86 4.67 -6.26
C GLY A 442 12.71 3.75 -5.84
N GLY A 443 11.48 4.08 -6.23
CA GLY A 443 10.26 3.31 -5.96
C GLY A 443 10.04 2.14 -6.93
N LEU A 444 8.98 1.35 -6.70
CA LEU A 444 8.71 0.10 -7.41
C LEU A 444 8.66 0.26 -8.93
N ASP A 445 7.84 1.16 -9.47
CA ASP A 445 7.74 1.40 -10.92
C ASP A 445 9.06 1.79 -11.58
N ARG A 446 9.91 2.55 -10.87
CA ARG A 446 11.25 2.91 -11.38
C ARG A 446 12.16 1.68 -11.43
N VAL A 447 12.10 0.82 -10.40
CA VAL A 447 12.87 -0.42 -10.36
C VAL A 447 12.40 -1.37 -11.46
N ALA A 448 11.09 -1.54 -11.64
CA ALA A 448 10.50 -2.34 -12.71
C ALA A 448 10.90 -1.82 -14.11
N THR A 449 10.78 -0.51 -14.36
CA THR A 449 11.27 0.15 -15.58
C THR A 449 12.76 -0.14 -15.82
N THR A 450 13.59 -0.05 -14.78
CA THR A 450 15.04 -0.32 -14.88
C THR A 450 15.34 -1.79 -15.19
N LEU A 451 14.51 -2.70 -14.69
CA LEU A 451 14.59 -4.15 -14.91
C LEU A 451 13.96 -4.61 -16.23
N GLN A 452 13.33 -3.70 -16.98
CA GLN A 452 12.52 -3.99 -18.19
C GLN A 452 11.35 -4.95 -17.89
N VAL A 453 10.63 -4.66 -16.79
CA VAL A 453 9.41 -5.36 -16.38
C VAL A 453 8.23 -4.41 -16.54
N ASP A 454 7.34 -4.72 -17.49
CA ASP A 454 6.10 -3.98 -17.72
C ASP A 454 5.00 -4.41 -16.73
N ARG A 455 4.15 -3.45 -16.33
CA ARG A 455 2.99 -3.72 -15.47
C ARG A 455 1.91 -4.47 -16.24
N ALA A 456 1.84 -5.79 -16.04
CA ALA A 456 0.98 -6.68 -16.82
C ALA A 456 -0.54 -6.42 -16.67
N VAL A 457 -1.00 -5.94 -15.50
CA VAL A 457 -2.42 -5.70 -15.21
C VAL A 457 -2.58 -4.63 -14.13
N GLY A 458 -3.69 -3.88 -14.16
CA GLY A 458 -4.03 -2.87 -13.16
C GLY A 458 -3.31 -1.52 -13.35
N ARG A 459 -3.23 -0.72 -12.27
CA ARG A 459 -2.55 0.58 -12.25
C ARG A 459 -1.61 0.65 -11.04
N CYS A 460 -0.62 1.53 -11.10
CA CYS A 460 0.15 1.95 -9.92
C CYS A 460 -0.78 2.51 -8.83
N HIS A 461 -0.43 2.25 -7.57
CA HIS A 461 -1.25 2.54 -6.38
C HIS A 461 -2.54 1.72 -6.36
N GLN A 462 -2.39 0.41 -6.61
CA GLN A 462 -3.41 -0.61 -6.39
C GLN A 462 -2.69 -1.86 -5.90
N ALA A 463 -2.80 -2.17 -4.59
CA ALA A 463 -2.03 -3.24 -3.95
C ALA A 463 -1.96 -4.56 -4.73
N GLY A 464 -3.03 -4.99 -5.41
CA GLY A 464 -2.98 -6.16 -6.30
C GLY A 464 -2.02 -6.00 -7.49
N SER A 465 -2.16 -4.90 -8.24
CA SER A 465 -1.25 -4.60 -9.36
C SER A 465 0.20 -4.47 -8.89
N ASP A 466 0.41 -3.83 -7.74
CA ASP A 466 1.73 -3.61 -7.15
C ASP A 466 2.34 -4.88 -6.52
N SER A 467 1.53 -5.81 -5.99
CA SER A 467 2.01 -7.13 -5.55
C SER A 467 2.48 -8.00 -6.73
N LEU A 468 1.83 -7.91 -7.91
CA LEU A 468 2.33 -8.57 -9.12
C LEU A 468 3.62 -7.95 -9.62
N LEU A 469 3.68 -6.63 -9.71
CA LEU A 469 4.86 -5.92 -10.18
C LEU A 469 6.06 -6.18 -9.26
N THR A 470 5.81 -6.26 -7.94
CA THR A 470 6.80 -6.69 -6.93
C THR A 470 7.31 -8.10 -7.20
N TRP A 471 6.44 -9.07 -7.50
CA TRP A 471 6.85 -10.43 -7.86
C TRP A 471 7.70 -10.48 -9.14
N GLN A 472 7.20 -9.87 -10.21
CA GLN A 472 7.85 -9.89 -11.54
C GLN A 472 9.21 -9.17 -11.50
N ALA A 473 9.29 -8.01 -10.84
CA ALA A 473 10.54 -7.29 -10.61
C ALA A 473 11.51 -8.09 -9.72
N PHE A 474 11.03 -8.74 -8.66
CA PHE A 474 11.87 -9.57 -7.78
C PHE A 474 12.50 -10.76 -8.53
N ARG A 475 11.71 -11.50 -9.33
CA ARG A 475 12.22 -12.56 -10.19
C ARG A 475 13.30 -12.04 -11.12
N ARG A 476 13.02 -10.94 -11.83
CA ARG A 476 13.95 -10.35 -12.80
C ARG A 476 15.22 -9.82 -12.14
N MET A 477 15.12 -9.26 -10.94
CA MET A 477 16.27 -8.87 -10.13
C MET A 477 17.10 -10.09 -9.70
N LYS A 478 16.48 -11.18 -9.27
CA LYS A 478 17.21 -12.42 -8.92
C LYS A 478 17.98 -13.00 -10.09
N GLU A 479 17.37 -13.07 -11.27
CA GLU A 479 18.02 -13.52 -12.52
C GLU A 479 19.27 -12.69 -12.86
N LEU A 480 19.21 -11.37 -12.69
CA LEU A 480 20.26 -10.45 -13.12
C LEU A 480 21.38 -10.25 -12.09
N PHE A 481 21.06 -10.31 -10.78
CA PHE A 481 21.98 -9.89 -9.72
C PHE A 481 22.30 -10.97 -8.67
N PHE A 482 21.51 -12.04 -8.56
CA PHE A 482 21.62 -13.05 -7.49
C PHE A 482 21.75 -14.49 -8.03
N MET A 483 22.44 -14.66 -9.16
CA MET A 483 22.78 -15.99 -9.68
C MET A 483 23.62 -16.77 -8.64
N GLY A 484 23.16 -17.96 -8.24
CA GLY A 484 23.91 -18.87 -7.37
C GLY A 484 23.46 -18.98 -5.91
N ASN A 485 22.20 -18.66 -5.59
CA ASN A 485 21.59 -18.87 -4.26
C ASN A 485 22.13 -17.98 -3.12
N ASP A 486 22.77 -16.86 -3.46
CA ASP A 486 23.33 -15.86 -2.53
C ASP A 486 22.24 -14.89 -1.97
N ASP A 487 20.97 -15.11 -2.30
CA ASP A 487 19.83 -14.33 -1.79
C ASP A 487 19.42 -14.73 -0.37
N GLY A 488 19.74 -15.95 0.08
CA GLY A 488 19.37 -16.46 1.41
C GLY A 488 19.87 -15.62 2.58
N LYS A 489 20.97 -14.85 2.41
CA LYS A 489 21.49 -13.93 3.43
C LYS A 489 20.63 -12.67 3.65
N HIS A 490 19.70 -12.40 2.74
CA HIS A 490 18.76 -11.27 2.82
C HIS A 490 17.38 -11.69 3.35
N ALA A 491 17.16 -12.98 3.59
CA ALA A 491 15.91 -13.50 4.12
C ALA A 491 15.67 -13.03 5.56
N GLY A 492 14.44 -12.62 5.87
CA GLY A 492 14.02 -12.12 7.18
C GLY A 492 14.39 -10.66 7.47
N VAL A 493 14.99 -9.93 6.50
CA VAL A 493 15.46 -8.57 6.71
C VAL A 493 14.57 -7.54 6.00
N LEU A 494 13.91 -6.68 6.78
CA LEU A 494 13.06 -5.59 6.27
C LEU A 494 13.84 -4.27 6.14
N TYR A 495 13.61 -3.53 5.06
CA TYR A 495 14.31 -2.27 4.80
C TYR A 495 14.01 -1.22 5.86
N GLY A 496 15.06 -0.63 6.43
CA GLY A 496 14.98 0.41 7.47
C GLY A 496 14.74 -0.13 8.88
N LEU A 497 14.48 -1.43 9.05
CA LEU A 497 14.33 -2.09 10.35
C LEU A 497 15.44 -3.10 10.63
N GLU A 498 16.56 -3.01 9.90
CA GLU A 498 17.69 -3.92 10.09
C GLU A 498 18.29 -3.80 11.49
N ALA A 499 18.65 -4.93 12.10
CA ALA A 499 19.46 -4.91 13.32
C ALA A 499 20.84 -4.31 13.01
N CYS A 500 21.35 -3.47 13.91
CA CYS A 500 22.68 -2.85 13.82
C CYS A 500 23.80 -3.85 14.16
#